data_AF-A0A1I1TG77-F1
#
_entry.id   AF-A0A1I1TG77-F1
#
_cell.length_a   1.000
_cell.length_b   1.000
_cell.length_c   1.000
_cell.angle_alpha   90.00
_cell.angle_beta   90.00
_cell.angle_gamma   90.00
#
_symmetry.space_group_name_H-M   'P 1'
#
loop_
_entity.id
_entity.type
_entity.pdbx_description
1 polymer ?
#
loop_
_entity_poly.entity_id
_entity_poly.type
_entity_poly.pdbx_seq_one_letter_code
_entity_poly.pdbx_strand_id
1 'polypeptide(L)' 'MKSSLIGANEASEFNKKYPVGSTFIYQPFRVLRGGKGVKTESKAFWLGGGDAYVKVTGISDIVTTNCLTPAGNVFKENS' A
#
# COMPACT_ATOMS: atom_id res chain seq x y z
N MET A 1 14.75 -14.10 -14.85
CA MET A 1 14.58 -14.51 -13.43
C MET A 1 14.74 -13.38 -12.40
N LYS A 2 15.44 -12.25 -12.67
CA LYS A 2 15.58 -11.16 -11.68
C LYS A 2 14.29 -10.36 -11.36
N SER A 3 13.34 -10.28 -12.29
CA SER A 3 12.07 -9.54 -12.10
C SER A 3 11.08 -10.24 -11.16
N SER A 4 11.18 -11.55 -10.98
CA SER A 4 10.25 -12.36 -10.19
C SER A 4 10.43 -12.20 -8.67
N LEU A 5 11.47 -11.54 -8.18
CA LEU A 5 11.70 -11.34 -6.73
C LEU A 5 11.46 -9.90 -6.26
N ILE A 6 11.27 -8.96 -7.20
CA ILE A 6 11.17 -7.53 -6.89
C ILE A 6 9.86 -7.26 -6.15
N GLY A 7 8.71 -7.64 -6.70
CA GLY A 7 7.42 -7.43 -6.05
C GLY A 7 7.24 -8.17 -4.72
N ALA A 8 7.85 -9.36 -4.58
CA ALA A 8 7.85 -10.08 -3.31
C ALA A 8 8.64 -9.32 -2.22
N ASN A 9 9.80 -8.75 -2.59
CA ASN A 9 10.57 -7.90 -1.69
C ASN A 9 9.84 -6.59 -1.37
N GLU A 10 9.21 -5.94 -2.35
CA GLU A 10 8.42 -4.73 -2.14
C GLU A 10 7.25 -4.97 -1.18
N ALA A 11 6.55 -6.12 -1.30
CA ALA A 11 5.50 -6.49 -0.38
C ALA A 11 6.03 -6.66 1.06
N SER A 12 7.19 -7.32 1.20
CA SER A 12 7.85 -7.50 2.50
C SER A 12 8.26 -6.16 3.13
N GLU A 13 8.92 -5.29 2.38
CA GLU A 13 9.35 -3.97 2.85
C GLU A 13 8.15 -3.06 3.17
N PHE A 14 7.08 -3.12 2.36
CA PHE A 14 5.84 -2.41 2.64
C PHE A 14 5.24 -2.86 3.98
N ASN A 15 5.13 -4.17 4.21
CA ASN A 15 4.59 -4.72 5.45
C ASN A 15 5.44 -4.39 6.69
N LYS A 16 6.77 -4.33 6.56
CA LYS A 16 7.65 -3.90 7.66
C LYS A 16 7.40 -2.44 8.05
N LYS A 17 7.14 -1.59 7.06
CA LYS A 17 6.97 -0.15 7.27
C LYS A 17 5.54 0.23 7.67
N TYR A 18 4.54 -0.51 7.19
CA TYR A 18 3.14 -0.16 7.30
C TYR A 18 2.33 -1.37 7.79
N PRO A 19 1.98 -1.45 9.09
CA PRO A 19 1.09 -2.48 9.60
C PRO A 19 -0.32 -2.35 8.99
N VAL A 20 -1.11 -3.42 9.08
CA VAL A 20 -2.54 -3.39 8.75
C VAL A 20 -3.23 -2.30 9.58
N GLY A 21 -4.08 -1.49 8.94
CA GLY A 21 -4.72 -0.32 9.52
C GLY A 21 -3.99 1.01 9.25
N SER A 22 -2.80 0.97 8.62
CA SER A 22 -2.06 2.17 8.19
C SER A 22 -2.87 2.98 7.18
N THR A 23 -2.81 4.31 7.30
CA THR A 23 -3.64 5.23 6.50
C THR A 23 -2.86 5.79 5.30
N PHE A 24 -3.53 5.83 4.15
CA PHE A 24 -2.99 6.29 2.88
C PHE A 24 -4.00 7.16 2.13
N ILE A 25 -3.49 7.91 1.17
CA ILE A 25 -4.27 8.52 0.11
C ILE A 25 -4.12 7.62 -1.12
N TYR A 26 -5.22 7.02 -1.56
CA TYR A 26 -5.28 6.29 -2.82
C TYR A 26 -5.32 7.28 -4.00
N GLN A 27 -4.29 7.22 -4.84
CA GLN A 27 -4.06 8.07 -6.00
C GLN A 27 -3.57 7.21 -7.18
N PRO A 28 -4.48 6.68 -8.04
CA PRO A 28 -4.06 5.89 -9.19
C PRO A 28 -3.22 6.70 -10.19
N PHE A 29 -3.42 8.02 -10.23
CA PHE A 29 -2.60 8.96 -10.99
C PHE A 29 -1.97 9.97 -10.05
N ARG A 30 -0.67 9.81 -9.73
CA ARG A 30 0.06 10.70 -8.79
C ARG A 30 0.06 12.18 -9.18
N VAL A 31 -0.16 12.49 -10.46
CA VAL A 31 -0.20 13.86 -10.99
C VAL A 31 -1.48 14.60 -10.57
N LEU A 32 -2.57 13.88 -10.30
CA LEU A 32 -3.85 14.50 -9.95
C LEU A 32 -3.91 14.77 -8.43
N ARG A 33 -4.16 16.03 -8.07
CA ARG A 33 -4.43 16.43 -6.68
C ARG A 33 -5.84 15.98 -6.29
N GLY A 34 -5.97 15.40 -5.10
CA GLY A 34 -7.21 14.80 -4.60
C GLY A 34 -7.16 13.28 -4.76
N GLY A 35 -7.18 12.58 -3.63
CA GLY A 35 -7.24 11.13 -3.59
C GLY A 35 -8.09 10.67 -2.41
N LYS A 36 -8.54 9.43 -2.44
CA LYS A 36 -9.42 8.88 -1.41
C LYS A 36 -8.58 8.48 -0.19
N GLY A 37 -8.95 8.93 1.00
CA GLY A 37 -8.39 8.41 2.24
C GLY A 37 -8.79 6.95 2.44
N VAL A 38 -7.81 6.06 2.60
CA VAL A 38 -8.00 4.62 2.75
C VAL A 38 -7.11 4.07 3.87
N LYS A 39 -7.45 2.89 4.41
CA LYS A 39 -6.61 2.13 5.33
C LYS A 39 -6.29 0.76 4.76
N THR A 40 -5.13 0.19 5.10
CA THR A 40 -4.80 -1.19 4.76
C THR A 40 -5.70 -2.16 5.52
N GLU A 41 -6.33 -3.10 4.81
CA GLU A 41 -7.16 -4.17 5.40
C GLU A 41 -6.43 -5.52 5.43
N SER A 42 -5.31 -5.63 4.71
CA SER A 42 -4.50 -6.84 4.64
C SER A 42 -3.02 -6.51 4.67
N LYS A 43 -2.19 -7.54 4.87
CA LYS A 43 -0.78 -7.47 4.49
C LYS A 43 -0.67 -7.29 2.98
N ALA A 44 0.36 -6.60 2.52
CA ALA A 44 0.73 -6.57 1.12
C ALA A 44 1.24 -7.95 0.69
N PHE A 45 0.93 -8.33 -0.55
CA PHE A 45 1.30 -9.60 -1.15
C PHE A 45 1.63 -9.42 -2.63
N TRP A 46 2.25 -10.43 -3.23
CA TRP A 46 2.70 -10.41 -4.62
C TRP A 46 2.04 -11.54 -5.41
N LEU A 47 1.57 -11.23 -6.63
CA LEU A 47 0.84 -12.17 -7.49
C LEU A 47 1.60 -12.56 -8.78
N GLY A 48 2.87 -12.18 -8.93
CA GLY A 48 3.60 -12.32 -10.19
C GLY A 48 3.48 -11.07 -11.07
N GLY A 49 4.52 -10.77 -11.85
CA GLY A 49 4.44 -9.79 -12.94
C GLY A 49 4.83 -8.34 -12.63
N GLY A 50 5.29 -8.01 -11.43
CA GLY A 50 5.79 -6.67 -11.11
C GLY A 50 5.57 -6.30 -9.66
N ASP A 51 4.59 -5.43 -9.42
CA ASP A 51 4.36 -4.71 -8.15
C ASP A 51 3.78 -5.57 -7.01
N ALA A 52 3.90 -5.04 -5.79
CA ALA A 52 3.16 -5.50 -4.62
C ALA A 52 1.71 -4.95 -4.60
N TYR A 53 0.78 -5.76 -4.08
CA TYR A 53 -0.65 -5.47 -3.96
C TYR A 53 -1.11 -5.48 -2.51
N VAL A 54 -2.12 -4.70 -2.20
CA VAL A 54 -2.73 -4.64 -0.85
C VAL A 54 -4.22 -4.35 -0.95
N LYS A 55 -5.01 -4.90 -0.02
CA LYS A 55 -6.43 -4.55 0.11
C LYS A 55 -6.59 -3.30 0.96
N VAL A 56 -7.47 -2.40 0.54
CA VAL A 56 -7.72 -1.14 1.25
C VAL A 56 -9.21 -0.84 1.41
N THR A 57 -9.54 -0.08 2.45
CA THR A 57 -10.93 0.29 2.76
C THR A 57 -11.59 1.09 1.64
N GLY A 58 -12.83 0.76 1.32
CA GLY A 58 -13.66 1.55 0.40
C GLY A 58 -13.24 1.47 -1.06
N ILE A 59 -12.33 0.56 -1.41
CA ILE A 59 -12.04 0.14 -2.79
C ILE A 59 -12.40 -1.34 -2.87
N SER A 60 -13.21 -1.73 -3.87
CA SER A 60 -13.67 -3.11 -4.05
C SER A 60 -12.53 -4.08 -4.37
N ASP A 61 -11.50 -3.58 -5.05
CA ASP A 61 -10.38 -4.36 -5.56
C ASP A 61 -9.10 -4.21 -4.73
N ILE A 62 -8.12 -5.06 -5.05
CA ILE A 62 -6.75 -4.94 -4.55
C ILE A 62 -6.03 -3.85 -5.35
N VAL A 63 -5.24 -3.03 -4.67
CA VAL A 63 -4.52 -1.91 -5.30
C VAL A 63 -3.02 -2.14 -5.20
N THR A 64 -2.26 -1.62 -6.16
CA THR A 64 -0.80 -1.65 -6.06
C THR A 64 -0.34 -0.68 -4.99
N THR A 65 0.74 -1.03 -4.29
CA THR A 65 1.36 -0.14 -3.28
C THR A 65 1.84 1.17 -3.90
N ASN A 66 2.13 1.17 -5.20
CA ASN A 66 2.54 2.35 -5.98
C ASN A 66 1.44 3.43 -6.11
N CYS A 67 0.17 3.07 -5.96
CA CYS A 67 -0.96 4.00 -5.96
C CYS A 67 -1.27 4.58 -4.56
N LEU A 68 -0.47 4.28 -3.55
CA LEU A 68 -0.69 4.73 -2.17
C LEU A 68 0.35 5.77 -1.75
N THR A 69 -0.13 6.97 -1.42
CA THR A 69 0.68 8.01 -0.79
C THR A 69 0.43 7.96 0.72
N PRO A 70 1.45 7.81 1.58
CA PRO A 70 1.24 7.83 3.03
C PRO A 70 0.54 9.13 3.46
N ALA A 71 -0.63 8.99 4.10
CA ALA A 71 -1.32 10.11 4.70
C ALA A 71 -0.82 10.24 6.14
N GLY A 72 -0.25 11.37 6.51
CA GLY A 72 0.33 11.55 7.84
C GLY A 72 -0.67 11.29 8.97
N ASN A 73 -0.48 10.19 9.68
CA ASN A 73 -0.13 10.19 11.09
C ASN A 73 0.64 8.89 11.39
N VAL A 74 1.94 9.05 11.69
CA VAL A 74 2.71 8.10 12.48
C VAL A 74 1.89 7.85 13.74
N PHE A 75 1.48 6.61 14.01
CA PHE A 75 0.82 6.28 15.28
C PHE A 75 1.74 6.75 16.42
N LYS A 76 1.38 7.85 17.09
CA LYS A 76 1.71 8.03 18.50
C LYS A 76 0.81 7.06 19.25
N GLU A 77 1.34 5.92 19.66
CA GLU A 77 0.82 5.26 20.85
C GLU A 77 1.36 6.03 22.07
N ASN A 78 0.44 6.76 22.71
CA ASN A 78 0.29 7.13 24.14
C ASN A 78 1.58 7.40 24.97
N SER A 79 1.75 8.59 25.57
CA SER A 79 1.12 9.00 26.84
C SER A 79 1.43 8.04 27.99
#